data_AF-T1AK33-F1
#
_entry.id   AF-T1AK33-F1
#
_cell.length_a   1.000
_cell.length_b   1.000
_cell.length_c   1.000
_cell.angle_alpha   90.00
_cell.angle_beta   90.00
_cell.angle_gamma   90.00
#
_symmetry.space_group_name_H-M   'P 1'
#
loop_
_entity.id
_entity.type
_entity.pdbx_description
1 polymer ?
#
loop_
_entity_poly.entity_id
_entity_poly.type
_entity_poly.pdbx_seq_one_letter_code
_entity_poly.pdbx_strand_id
1 'polypeptide(L)' 'MQMPAGVPVATFAIGEAGAANAALCAAAILANRHPEVDAALAAFRRDQTAAVLAQPDPRTART' A
#
# COMPACT_ATOMS: atom_id res chain seq x y z
N MET A 1 1.53 16.00 -11.15
CA MET A 1 1.91 14.79 -11.92
C MET A 1 2.68 15.11 -13.21
N GLN A 2 3.10 16.35 -13.51
CA GLN A 2 3.68 16.66 -14.82
C GLN A 2 5.19 16.78 -14.73
N MET A 3 5.88 15.67 -14.98
CA MET A 3 7.33 15.65 -15.21
C MET A 3 7.59 15.62 -16.72
N PRO A 4 8.66 16.28 -17.21
CA PRO A 4 9.03 16.20 -18.61
C PRO A 4 9.42 14.76 -19.00
N ALA A 5 9.31 14.44 -20.29
CA ALA A 5 9.75 13.15 -20.81
C ALA A 5 11.22 12.88 -20.47
N GLY A 6 11.52 11.65 -20.03
CA GLY A 6 12.87 11.20 -19.67
C GLY A 6 13.17 11.14 -18.17
N VAL A 7 12.37 11.80 -17.32
CA VAL A 7 12.54 11.76 -15.85
C VAL A 7 11.25 11.28 -15.19
N PRO A 8 11.08 9.96 -14.98
CA PRO A 8 9.85 9.43 -14.41
C PRO A 8 9.73 9.74 -12.91
N VAL A 9 8.51 10.03 -12.46
CA VAL A 9 8.17 10.15 -11.03
C VAL A 9 6.91 9.36 -10.74
N ALA A 10 7.03 8.34 -9.90
CA ALA A 10 5.87 7.65 -9.34
C ALA A 10 5.11 8.62 -8.44
N THR A 11 3.91 9.03 -8.83
CA THR A 11 3.12 9.99 -8.07
C THR A 11 1.95 9.31 -7.38
N PHE A 12 1.67 9.71 -6.14
CA PHE A 12 0.64 9.13 -5.28
C PHE A 12 -0.43 10.18 -4.95
N ALA A 13 -1.48 9.75 -4.25
CA ALA A 13 -2.54 10.64 -3.78
C ALA A 13 -1.99 11.78 -2.91
N ILE A 14 -2.78 12.83 -2.71
CA ILE A 14 -2.43 13.92 -1.79
C ILE A 14 -2.71 13.48 -0.35
N GLY A 15 -1.85 13.89 0.59
CA GLY A 15 -2.05 13.67 2.03
C GLY A 15 -1.61 12.28 2.53
N GLU A 16 -2.14 11.88 3.68
CA GLU A 16 -1.73 10.67 4.41
C GLU A 16 -1.86 9.38 3.57
N ALA A 17 -2.97 9.23 2.84
CA ALA A 17 -3.17 8.10 1.94
C ALA A 17 -2.08 8.02 0.85
N GLY A 18 -1.60 9.18 0.39
CA GLY A 18 -0.46 9.29 -0.53
C GLY A 18 0.85 8.81 0.10
N ALA A 19 1.14 9.30 1.29
CA ALA A 19 2.35 8.94 2.04
C ALA A 19 2.41 7.44 2.34
N ALA A 20 1.30 6.86 2.80
CA ALA A 20 1.19 5.42 3.04
C ALA A 20 1.41 4.61 1.77
N ASN A 21 0.79 5.00 0.65
CA ASN A 21 0.96 4.30 -0.63
C ASN A 21 2.37 4.46 -1.21
N ALA A 22 3.02 5.61 -1.02
CA ALA A 22 4.40 5.81 -1.42
C ALA A 22 5.34 4.86 -0.66
N ALA A 23 5.14 4.69 0.65
CA ALA A 23 5.89 3.75 1.47
C ALA A 23 5.65 2.29 1.04
N LEU A 24 4.40 1.90 0.77
CA LEU A 24 4.08 0.56 0.29
C LEU A 24 4.66 0.28 -1.11
N CYS A 25 4.73 1.31 -1.98
CA CYS A 25 5.38 1.19 -3.28
C CYS A 25 6.90 1.01 -3.13
N ALA A 26 7.54 1.79 -2.26
CA ALA A 26 8.96 1.63 -1.95
C ALA A 26 9.27 0.24 -1.37
N ALA A 27 8.43 -0.26 -0.47
CA ALA A 27 8.54 -1.61 0.06
C ALA A 27 8.43 -2.67 -1.05
N ALA A 28 7.51 -2.50 -2.01
CA ALA A 28 7.39 -3.41 -3.15
C ALA A 28 8.62 -3.37 -4.08
N ILE A 29 9.28 -2.23 -4.23
CA ILE A 29 10.55 -2.13 -4.98
C ILE A 29 11.66 -2.90 -4.24
N LEU A 30 11.78 -2.70 -2.92
CA LEU A 30 12.79 -3.38 -2.09
C LEU A 30 12.57 -4.90 -2.01
N ALA A 31 11.32 -5.35 -1.96
CA ALA A 31 10.95 -6.77 -1.87
C ALA A 31 11.61 -7.64 -2.96
N ASN A 32 11.91 -7.08 -4.13
CA ASN A 32 12.60 -7.80 -5.21
C ASN A 32 14.00 -8.32 -4.82
N ARG A 33 14.62 -7.74 -3.79
CA ARG A 33 15.99 -8.08 -3.35
C ARG A 33 16.12 -8.34 -1.85
N HIS A 34 15.06 -8.10 -1.10
CA HIS A 34 15.00 -8.21 0.36
C HIS A 34 13.84 -9.15 0.76
N PRO A 35 14.08 -10.47 0.88
CA PRO A 35 13.03 -11.45 1.20
C PRO A 35 12.27 -11.16 2.49
N GLU A 36 12.93 -10.54 3.47
CA GLU A 36 12.33 -10.10 4.72
C GLU A 36 11.28 -8.98 4.51
N VAL A 37 11.54 -8.07 3.57
CA VAL A 37 10.60 -7.00 3.19
C VAL A 37 9.43 -7.59 2.40
N ASP A 38 9.70 -8.55 1.52
CA ASP A 38 8.64 -9.25 0.78
C ASP A 38 7.68 -9.99 1.72
N ALA A 39 8.21 -10.75 2.68
CA ALA A 39 7.42 -11.45 3.68
C ALA A 39 6.55 -10.49 4.51
N ALA A 40 7.14 -9.37 4.94
CA ALA A 40 6.42 -8.34 5.70
C ALA A 40 5.33 -7.65 4.88
N LEU A 41 5.62 -7.29 3.62
CA LEU A 41 4.64 -6.67 2.71
C LEU A 41 3.49 -7.64 2.39
N ALA A 42 3.79 -8.91 2.18
CA ALA A 42 2.79 -9.95 1.96
C ALA A 42 1.91 -10.15 3.20
N ALA A 43 2.48 -10.15 4.41
CA ALA A 43 1.72 -10.21 5.65
C ALA A 43 0.77 -9.02 5.79
N PHE A 44 1.28 -7.80 5.64
CA PHE A 44 0.47 -6.58 5.69
C PHE A 44 -0.75 -6.63 4.75
N ARG A 45 -0.54 -7.05 3.49
CA ARG A 45 -1.63 -7.16 2.50
C ARG A 45 -2.66 -8.23 2.86
N ARG A 46 -2.21 -9.37 3.38
CA ARG A 46 -3.11 -10.43 3.86
C ARG A 46 -3.94 -9.96 5.04
N ASP A 47 -3.31 -9.31 6.01
CA ASP A 47 -3.98 -8.84 7.23
C ASP A 47 -5.02 -7.76 6.90
N GLN A 48 -4.68 -6.82 6.01
CA GLN A 48 -5.63 -5.82 5.53
C GLN A 48 -6.85 -6.46 4.84
N THR A 49 -6.61 -7.49 4.02
CA THR A 49 -7.67 -8.24 3.34
C THR A 49 -8.55 -8.98 4.35
N ALA A 50 -7.92 -9.68 5.30
CA ALA A 50 -8.61 -10.42 6.36
C ALA A 50 -9.45 -9.50 7.25
N ALA A 51 -8.95 -8.31 7.57
CA ALA A 51 -9.67 -7.32 8.38
C ALA A 51 -10.98 -6.87 7.73
N VAL A 52 -10.98 -6.64 6.41
CA VAL A 52 -12.20 -6.28 5.67
C VAL A 52 -13.17 -7.46 5.60
N LEU A 53 -12.66 -8.67 5.31
CA LEU A 53 -13.50 -9.88 5.24
C LEU A 53 -14.13 -10.24 6.59
N ALA A 54 -13.48 -9.92 7.71
CA ALA A 54 -14.00 -10.13 9.05
C ALA A 54 -15.19 -9.22 9.40
N GLN A 55 -15.37 -8.11 8.67
CA GLN A 55 -16.49 -7.18 8.84
C GLN A 55 -17.23 -6.97 7.50
N PRO A 56 -18.00 -7.98 7.03
CA PRO A 56 -18.60 -7.95 5.70
C PRO A 56 -19.84 -7.05 5.60
N ASP A 57 -20.52 -6.77 6.72
CA ASP A 57 -21.68 -5.87 6.73
C ASP A 57 -21.28 -4.46 7.19
N PRO A 58 -21.35 -3.44 6.33
CA PRO A 58 -20.98 -2.08 6.72
C PRO A 58 -21.94 -1.45 7.75
N ARG A 59 -23.14 -2.03 7.97
CA ARG A 59 -24.11 -1.52 8.94
C ARG A 59 -23.75 -1.88 10.38
N THR A 60 -23.03 -2.99 10.59
CA THR A 60 -22.63 -3.46 11.93
C THR A 60 -21.37 -2.78 12.45
N ALA A 61 -20.66 -2.02 11.60
CA ALA A 61 -19.41 -1.35 11.95
C ALA A 61 -19.57 0.00 12.67
N ARG A 62 -20.81 0.49 12.89
CA ARG A 62 -21.10 1.86 13.35
C ARG A 62 -21.83 1.98 14.70
N THR A 63 -21.98 0.87 15.43
CA THR A 63 -22.45 0.82 16.84
C THR A 63 -21.28 0.52 17.75
#